data_AF-A0A2D5GG40-F1
#
_entry.id   AF-A0A2D5GG40-F1
#
_cell.length_a   1.000
_cell.length_b   1.000
_cell.length_c   1.000
_cell.angle_alpha   90.00
_cell.angle_beta   90.00
_cell.angle_gamma   90.00
#
_symmetry.space_group_name_H-M   'P 1'
#
loop_
_entity.id
_entity.type
_entity.pdbx_description
1 polymer ?
#
loop_
_entity_poly.entity_id
_entity_poly.type
_entity_poly.pdbx_seq_one_letter_code
_entity_poly.pdbx_strand_id
1 'polypeptide(L)'
;MAMITKRETAAGKTKYKADIRIKKAGRIIHRESRTFDRKKLAEEWANKRELELQDQSGLEKVRHAGTLIGDVIEQYEGLFEPVEGWGRSKGYDLARLRKYALAEIPAVAVTSQDLIEHVRWRVSGGASPATVNNDLIWLGVIFKAVRAAKGIPLDLGVIEDARVICRQHKLIARPKQRERRPTPTELWKLSRYFWRKHYRDWRNKIPMLDIMWFQIYYTGTE
;
A
#
# COMPACT_ATOMS: atom_id res chain seq x y z
N MET A 1 0.82 -21.19 -28.94
CA MET A 1 1.71 -22.26 -29.44
C MET A 1 3.12 -21.71 -29.48
N ALA A 2 3.99 -22.25 -28.63
CA ALA A 2 5.36 -21.80 -28.48
C ALA A 2 6.24 -22.31 -29.63
N MET A 3 7.11 -21.45 -30.15
CA MET A 3 8.03 -21.76 -31.22
C MET A 3 9.42 -22.00 -30.64
N ILE A 4 10.00 -23.18 -30.86
CA ILE A 4 11.35 -23.50 -30.40
C ILE A 4 12.31 -23.43 -31.59
N THR A 5 13.30 -22.57 -31.49
CA THR A 5 14.33 -22.38 -32.51
C THR A 5 15.69 -22.85 -31.99
N LYS A 6 16.39 -23.66 -32.80
CA LYS A 6 17.79 -24.03 -32.54
C LYS A 6 18.67 -22.86 -32.99
N ARG A 7 19.60 -22.42 -32.14
CA ARG A 7 20.61 -21.41 -32.45
C ARG A 7 21.98 -21.94 -32.06
N GLU A 8 22.96 -21.80 -32.93
CA GLU A 8 24.36 -22.06 -32.62
C GLU A 8 25.03 -20.76 -32.20
N THR A 9 25.80 -20.82 -31.11
CA THR A 9 26.57 -19.67 -30.61
C THR A 9 27.90 -19.57 -31.35
N ALA A 10 28.53 -18.40 -31.35
CA ALA A 10 29.85 -18.20 -31.96
C ALA A 10 30.94 -19.15 -31.41
N ALA A 11 30.72 -19.73 -30.22
CA ALA A 11 31.56 -20.73 -29.59
C ALA A 11 31.18 -22.20 -29.94
N GLY A 12 30.33 -22.43 -30.96
CA GLY A 12 29.92 -23.76 -31.43
C GLY A 12 28.92 -24.51 -30.53
N LYS A 13 28.47 -23.91 -29.41
CA LYS A 13 27.49 -24.54 -28.53
C LYS A 13 26.06 -24.36 -29.05
N THR A 14 25.31 -25.46 -29.10
CA THR A 14 23.88 -25.47 -29.44
C THR A 14 23.05 -24.90 -28.29
N LYS A 15 22.23 -23.90 -28.57
CA LYS A 15 21.21 -23.34 -27.66
C LYS A 15 19.83 -23.48 -28.30
N TYR A 16 18.80 -23.61 -27.46
CA TYR A 16 17.41 -23.70 -27.86
C TYR A 16 16.65 -22.49 -27.32
N LYS A 17 16.07 -21.68 -28.19
CA LYS A 17 15.27 -20.51 -27.83
C LYS A 17 13.79 -20.85 -27.96
N ALA A 18 13.06 -20.77 -26.85
CA ALA A 18 11.60 -20.86 -26.84
C ALA A 18 11.02 -19.44 -26.97
N ASP A 19 10.19 -19.20 -27.98
CA ASP A 19 9.43 -17.97 -28.21
C ASP A 19 7.94 -18.25 -27.98
N ILE A 20 7.35 -17.60 -26.99
CA ILE A 20 5.91 -17.65 -26.69
C ILE A 20 5.27 -16.38 -27.27
N ARG A 21 4.22 -16.55 -28.07
CA ARG A 21 3.42 -15.45 -28.63
C ARG A 21 1.95 -15.72 -28.34
N ILE A 22 1.32 -14.84 -27.57
CA ILE A 22 -0.10 -14.94 -27.25
C ILE A 22 -0.85 -13.86 -28.00
N LYS A 23 -1.82 -14.31 -28.83
CA LYS A 23 -2.72 -13.46 -29.59
C LYS A 23 -4.12 -13.57 -28.98
N LYS A 24 -4.79 -12.44 -28.78
CA LYS A 24 -6.22 -12.37 -28.45
C LYS A 24 -6.88 -11.39 -29.42
N ALA A 25 -8.00 -11.78 -30.01
CA ALA A 25 -8.70 -10.99 -31.04
C ALA A 25 -7.78 -10.48 -32.16
N GLY A 26 -6.87 -11.33 -32.65
CA GLY A 26 -5.96 -11.00 -33.76
C GLY A 26 -4.75 -10.12 -33.41
N ARG A 27 -4.68 -9.55 -32.20
CA ARG A 27 -3.55 -8.71 -31.73
C ARG A 27 -2.61 -9.50 -30.82
N ILE A 28 -1.30 -9.29 -30.97
CA ILE A 28 -0.29 -9.87 -30.08
C ILE A 28 -0.35 -9.10 -28.76
N ILE A 29 -0.82 -9.75 -27.69
CA ILE A 29 -0.92 -9.14 -26.36
C ILE A 29 0.36 -9.38 -25.55
N HIS A 30 1.02 -10.51 -25.77
CA HIS A 30 2.21 -10.85 -25.01
C HIS A 30 3.21 -11.64 -25.86
N ARG A 31 4.49 -11.32 -25.70
CA ARG A 31 5.61 -12.01 -26.32
C ARG A 31 6.72 -12.18 -25.29
N GLU A 32 7.07 -13.43 -25.02
CA GLU A 32 8.17 -13.80 -24.14
C GLU A 32 9.12 -14.73 -24.88
N SER A 33 10.43 -14.61 -24.64
CA SER A 33 11.37 -15.57 -25.19
C SER A 33 12.48 -15.89 -24.21
N ARG A 34 12.83 -17.16 -24.08
CA ARG A 34 13.90 -17.62 -23.19
C ARG A 34 14.77 -18.67 -23.88
N THR A 35 16.06 -18.66 -23.56
CA THR A 35 17.06 -19.52 -24.20
C THR A 35 17.60 -20.54 -23.20
N PHE A 36 17.77 -21.79 -23.62
CA PHE A 36 18.20 -22.94 -22.82
C PHE A 36 19.28 -23.75 -23.54
N ASP A 37 20.03 -24.56 -22.78
CA ASP A 37 21.04 -25.48 -23.32
C ASP A 37 20.47 -26.77 -23.91
N ARG A 38 19.31 -27.22 -23.41
CA ARG A 38 18.67 -28.48 -23.83
C ARG A 38 17.29 -28.21 -24.39
N LYS A 39 16.94 -28.92 -25.48
CA LYS A 39 15.62 -28.82 -26.14
C LYS A 39 14.48 -29.14 -25.17
N LYS A 40 14.62 -30.23 -24.41
CA LYS A 40 13.61 -30.69 -23.44
C LYS A 40 13.29 -29.63 -22.37
N LEU A 41 14.30 -28.92 -21.87
CA LEU A 41 14.08 -27.83 -20.90
C LEU A 41 13.34 -26.64 -21.53
N ALA A 42 13.62 -26.34 -22.80
CA ALA A 42 12.90 -25.30 -23.53
C ALA A 42 11.42 -25.67 -23.77
N GLU A 43 11.14 -26.94 -24.09
CA GLU A 43 9.80 -27.50 -24.25
C GLU A 43 9.01 -27.48 -22.93
N GLU A 44 9.62 -27.97 -21.84
CA GLU A 44 8.99 -27.99 -20.51
C GLU A 44 8.69 -26.57 -19.99
N TRP A 45 9.64 -25.63 -20.13
CA TRP A 45 9.42 -24.24 -19.77
C TRP A 45 8.30 -23.60 -20.61
N ALA A 46 8.31 -23.83 -21.93
CA ALA A 46 7.30 -23.29 -22.82
C ALA A 46 5.90 -23.81 -22.50
N ASN A 47 5.75 -25.13 -22.28
CA ASN A 47 4.46 -25.73 -21.95
C ASN A 47 3.93 -25.24 -20.60
N LYS A 48 4.78 -25.19 -19.57
CA LYS A 48 4.39 -24.67 -18.25
C LYS A 48 3.95 -23.21 -18.35
N ARG A 49 4.69 -22.40 -19.10
CA ARG A 49 4.43 -20.98 -19.27
C ARG A 49 3.19 -20.71 -20.12
N GLU A 50 2.94 -21.49 -21.17
CA GLU A 50 1.69 -21.41 -21.94
C GLU A 50 0.48 -21.78 -21.09
N LEU A 51 0.60 -22.75 -20.18
CA LEU A 51 -0.47 -23.14 -19.26
C LEU A 51 -0.74 -22.06 -18.21
N GLU A 52 0.30 -21.44 -17.66
CA GLU A 52 0.18 -20.27 -16.76
C GLU A 52 -0.50 -19.06 -17.45
N LEU A 53 -0.22 -18.85 -18.74
CA LEU A 53 -0.76 -17.75 -19.52
C LEU A 53 -2.07 -18.09 -20.24
N GLN A 54 -2.54 -19.33 -20.16
CA GLN A 54 -3.84 -19.74 -20.70
C GLN A 54 -4.99 -19.17 -19.86
N ASP A 55 -4.77 -19.01 -18.55
CA ASP A 55 -5.72 -18.34 -17.67
C ASP A 55 -5.68 -16.81 -17.87
N GLN A 56 -6.85 -16.19 -17.95
CA GLN A 56 -6.99 -14.74 -18.11
C GLN A 56 -6.32 -14.00 -16.95
N SER A 57 -6.28 -14.60 -15.75
CA SER A 57 -5.55 -14.10 -14.59
C SER A 57 -4.04 -14.00 -14.83
N GLY A 58 -3.43 -15.02 -15.44
CA GLY A 58 -1.99 -15.05 -15.73
C GLY A 58 -1.57 -13.99 -16.75
N LEU A 59 -2.39 -13.76 -17.77
CA LEU A 59 -2.16 -12.71 -18.76
C LEU A 59 -2.24 -11.30 -18.19
N GLU A 60 -3.26 -11.01 -17.37
CA GLU A 60 -3.39 -9.68 -16.76
C GLU A 60 -2.27 -9.42 -15.75
N LYS A 61 -1.79 -10.46 -15.03
CA LYS A 61 -0.63 -10.31 -14.12
C LYS A 61 0.62 -9.90 -14.87
N VAL A 62 0.87 -10.49 -16.04
CA VAL A 62 2.02 -10.14 -16.87
C VAL A 62 1.88 -8.76 -17.51
N ARG A 63 0.66 -8.41 -17.94
CA ARG A 63 0.37 -7.07 -18.47
C ARG A 63 0.62 -5.97 -17.43
N HIS A 64 0.30 -6.25 -16.17
CA HIS A 64 0.46 -5.31 -15.05
C HIS A 64 1.72 -5.55 -14.21
N ALA A 65 2.66 -6.38 -14.67
CA ALA A 65 3.88 -6.70 -13.92
C ALA A 65 4.76 -5.48 -13.64
N GLY A 66 4.67 -4.44 -14.48
CA GLY A 66 5.37 -3.17 -14.29
C GLY A 66 4.63 -2.14 -13.43
N THR A 67 3.38 -2.40 -13.03
CA THR A 67 2.61 -1.45 -12.22
C THR A 67 3.14 -1.47 -10.79
N LEU A 68 3.64 -0.33 -10.32
CA LEU A 68 4.18 -0.18 -8.96
C LEU A 68 3.06 0.13 -7.96
N ILE A 69 3.32 -0.10 -6.66
CA ILE A 69 2.38 0.29 -5.59
C ILE A 69 2.12 1.80 -5.63
N GLY A 70 3.14 2.61 -5.90
CA GLY A 70 2.99 4.06 -6.08
C GLY A 70 1.99 4.42 -7.19
N ASP A 71 2.05 3.72 -8.32
CA ASP A 71 1.13 3.92 -9.43
C ASP A 71 -0.30 3.53 -9.06
N VAL A 72 -0.46 2.46 -8.27
CA VAL A 72 -1.79 2.03 -7.77
C VAL A 72 -2.37 3.10 -6.84
N ILE A 73 -1.55 3.72 -5.99
CA ILE A 73 -2.00 4.82 -5.12
C ILE A 73 -2.43 6.03 -5.97
N GLU A 74 -1.63 6.41 -6.97
CA GLU A 74 -1.95 7.52 -7.86
C GLU A 74 -3.23 7.26 -8.68
N GLN A 75 -3.42 6.03 -9.16
CA GLN A 75 -4.66 5.63 -9.82
C GLN A 75 -5.86 5.72 -8.88
N TYR A 76 -5.69 5.36 -7.61
CA TYR A 76 -6.74 5.52 -6.61
C TYR A 76 -7.08 6.99 -6.36
N GLU A 77 -6.08 7.85 -6.25
CA GLU A 77 -6.27 9.29 -6.13
C GLU A 77 -7.06 9.82 -7.33
N GLY A 78 -6.61 9.56 -8.56
CA GLY A 78 -7.29 10.05 -9.77
C GLY A 78 -8.70 9.50 -10.02
N LEU A 79 -9.05 8.34 -9.44
CA LEU A 79 -10.39 7.75 -9.59
C LEU A 79 -11.39 8.23 -8.54
N PHE A 80 -10.93 8.52 -7.33
CA PHE A 80 -11.81 8.69 -6.17
C PHE A 80 -11.64 10.02 -5.45
N GLU A 81 -10.72 10.89 -5.90
CA GLU A 81 -10.55 12.22 -5.32
C GLU A 81 -11.85 13.04 -5.39
N PRO A 82 -12.39 13.49 -4.25
CA PRO A 82 -13.56 14.36 -4.21
C PRO A 82 -13.24 15.72 -4.81
N VAL A 83 -14.26 16.44 -5.28
CA VAL A 83 -14.11 17.81 -5.81
C VAL A 83 -13.51 18.77 -4.77
N GLU A 84 -13.84 18.58 -3.50
CA GLU A 84 -13.30 19.36 -2.37
C GLU A 84 -11.88 18.92 -1.96
N GLY A 85 -11.34 17.89 -2.59
CA GLY A 85 -10.08 17.25 -2.25
C GLY A 85 -10.19 16.29 -1.07
N TRP A 86 -9.07 15.65 -0.74
CA TRP A 86 -9.00 14.75 0.41
C TRP A 86 -8.96 15.51 1.73
N GLY A 87 -9.68 15.00 2.74
CA GLY A 87 -9.48 15.43 4.12
C GLY A 87 -8.01 15.28 4.54
N ARG A 88 -7.51 16.24 5.33
CA ARG A 88 -6.08 16.41 5.66
C ARG A 88 -5.34 15.11 6.02
N SER A 89 -5.94 14.28 6.87
CA SER A 89 -5.31 13.02 7.31
C SER A 89 -5.13 12.02 6.18
N LYS A 90 -6.16 11.85 5.33
CA LYS A 90 -6.12 10.91 4.21
C LYS A 90 -5.12 11.35 3.15
N GLY A 91 -5.17 12.62 2.73
CA GLY A 91 -4.20 13.14 1.76
C GLY A 91 -2.75 13.03 2.24
N TYR A 92 -2.52 13.32 3.53
CA TYR A 92 -1.19 13.15 4.13
C TYR A 92 -0.72 11.69 4.13
N ASP A 93 -1.58 10.74 4.51
CA ASP A 93 -1.21 9.33 4.54
C ASP A 93 -0.93 8.77 3.13
N LEU A 94 -1.74 9.12 2.13
CA LEU A 94 -1.53 8.68 0.73
C LEU A 94 -0.23 9.25 0.15
N ALA A 95 -0.02 10.56 0.28
CA ALA A 95 1.21 11.21 -0.18
C ALA A 95 2.45 10.67 0.54
N ARG A 96 2.32 10.28 1.81
CA ARG A 96 3.39 9.67 2.59
C ARG A 96 3.70 8.26 2.09
N LEU A 97 2.69 7.43 1.82
CA LEU A 97 2.88 6.07 1.29
C LEU A 97 3.62 6.07 -0.05
N ARG A 98 3.33 7.04 -0.93
CA ARG A 98 4.02 7.20 -2.24
C ARG A 98 5.51 7.50 -2.13
N LYS A 99 5.98 8.05 -1.00
CA LYS A 99 7.39 8.42 -0.79
C LYS A 99 8.25 7.30 -0.23
N TYR A 100 7.64 6.18 0.18
CA TYR A 100 8.37 5.08 0.78
C TYR A 100 8.89 4.11 -0.28
N ALA A 101 9.96 3.39 0.05
CA ALA A 101 10.49 2.32 -0.80
C ALA A 101 9.44 1.26 -1.17
N LEU A 102 8.42 1.07 -0.32
CA LEU A 102 7.27 0.22 -0.63
C LEU A 102 6.56 0.63 -1.93
N ALA A 103 6.51 1.91 -2.25
CA ALA A 103 5.86 2.42 -3.47
C ALA A 103 6.57 1.96 -4.76
N GLU A 104 7.85 1.58 -4.68
CA GLU A 104 8.65 1.14 -5.82
C GLU A 104 8.51 -0.37 -6.09
N ILE A 105 7.79 -1.10 -5.24
CA ILE A 105 7.56 -2.53 -5.40
C ILE A 105 6.46 -2.76 -6.44
N PRO A 106 6.60 -3.75 -7.35
CA PRO A 106 5.53 -4.14 -8.26
C PRO A 106 4.29 -4.63 -7.50
N ALA A 107 3.14 -3.99 -7.71
CA ALA A 107 1.93 -4.23 -6.92
C ALA A 107 1.32 -5.63 -7.14
N VAL A 108 1.58 -6.25 -8.28
CA VAL A 108 1.13 -7.62 -8.61
C VAL A 108 2.03 -8.69 -7.99
N ALA A 109 3.31 -8.36 -7.73
CA ALA A 109 4.30 -9.28 -7.20
C ALA A 109 4.59 -9.07 -5.70
N VAL A 110 3.93 -8.10 -5.07
CA VAL A 110 4.11 -7.81 -3.65
C VAL A 110 3.79 -9.04 -2.80
N THR A 111 4.67 -9.30 -1.84
CA THR A 111 4.53 -10.40 -0.89
C THR A 111 4.21 -9.91 0.51
N SER A 112 3.76 -10.82 1.38
CA SER A 112 3.51 -10.48 2.79
C SER A 112 4.82 -10.11 3.50
N GLN A 113 5.95 -10.67 3.05
CA GLN A 113 7.27 -10.34 3.55
C GLN A 113 7.63 -8.87 3.29
N ASP A 114 7.38 -8.35 2.08
CA ASP A 114 7.64 -6.95 1.73
C ASP A 114 6.86 -5.99 2.64
N LEU A 115 5.59 -6.32 2.91
CA LEU A 115 4.74 -5.55 3.81
C LEU A 115 5.22 -5.62 5.26
N ILE A 116 5.65 -6.79 5.73
CA ILE A 116 6.22 -6.95 7.08
C ILE A 116 7.52 -6.15 7.21
N GLU A 117 8.37 -6.14 6.18
CA GLU A 117 9.59 -5.35 6.16
C GLU A 117 9.30 -3.85 6.22
N HIS A 118 8.33 -3.38 5.43
CA HIS A 118 7.84 -2.00 5.53
C HIS A 118 7.38 -1.65 6.95
N VAL A 119 6.60 -2.52 7.58
CA VAL A 119 6.12 -2.32 8.96
C VAL A 119 7.29 -2.25 9.94
N ARG A 120 8.27 -3.16 9.84
CA ARG A 120 9.45 -3.17 10.71
C ARG A 120 10.27 -1.90 10.56
N TRP A 121 10.50 -1.47 9.32
CA TRP A 121 11.20 -0.22 9.02
C TRP A 121 10.47 1.00 9.60
N ARG A 122 9.14 1.03 9.53
CA ARG A 122 8.35 2.13 10.12
C ARG A 122 8.42 2.16 11.63
N VAL A 123 8.37 1.00 12.28
CA VAL A 123 8.49 0.89 13.73
C VAL A 123 9.91 1.29 14.19
N SER A 124 10.96 0.87 13.49
CA SER A 124 12.33 1.30 13.80
C SER A 124 12.57 2.79 13.59
N GLY A 125 11.84 3.41 12.65
CA GLY A 125 11.77 4.87 12.47
C GLY A 125 10.99 5.63 13.55
N GLY A 126 10.48 4.96 14.59
CA GLY A 126 9.80 5.58 15.72
C GLY A 126 8.29 5.80 15.52
N ALA A 127 7.69 5.26 14.46
CA ALA A 127 6.24 5.35 14.27
C ALA A 127 5.49 4.48 15.29
N SER A 128 4.37 5.01 15.82
CA SER A 128 3.55 4.23 16.75
C SER A 128 2.89 3.04 16.05
N PRO A 129 2.68 1.89 16.73
CA PRO A 129 2.00 0.73 16.15
C PRO A 129 0.61 1.04 15.58
N ALA A 130 -0.09 2.05 16.11
CA ALA A 130 -1.37 2.51 15.58
C ALA A 130 -1.21 3.28 14.27
N THR A 131 -0.16 4.09 14.14
CA THR A 131 0.16 4.80 12.90
C THR A 131 0.56 3.82 11.81
N VAL A 132 1.38 2.80 12.14
CA VAL A 132 1.80 1.78 11.17
C VAL A 132 0.63 0.89 10.74
N ASN A 133 -0.30 0.61 11.65
CA ASN A 133 -1.55 -0.08 11.30
C ASN A 133 -2.38 0.67 10.24
N ASN A 134 -2.38 2.01 10.27
CA ASN A 134 -3.12 2.81 9.28
C ASN A 134 -2.57 2.64 7.87
N ASP A 135 -1.27 2.42 7.70
CA ASP A 135 -0.67 2.21 6.39
C ASP A 135 -1.22 0.93 5.74
N LEU A 136 -1.28 -0.18 6.49
CA LEU A 136 -1.87 -1.43 6.01
C LEU A 136 -3.37 -1.29 5.76
N ILE A 137 -4.08 -0.47 6.55
CA ILE A 137 -5.50 -0.16 6.31
C ILE A 137 -5.66 0.53 4.96
N TRP A 138 -4.90 1.59 4.72
CA TRP A 138 -4.97 2.33 3.46
C TRP A 138 -4.60 1.49 2.26
N LEU A 139 -3.52 0.70 2.33
CA LEU A 139 -3.14 -0.22 1.27
C LEU A 139 -4.27 -1.20 0.93
N GLY A 140 -4.96 -1.75 1.94
CA GLY A 140 -6.10 -2.63 1.72
C GLY A 140 -7.28 -1.94 1.02
N VAL A 141 -7.59 -0.70 1.41
CA VAL A 141 -8.65 0.10 0.77
C VAL A 141 -8.30 0.41 -0.68
N ILE A 142 -7.06 0.86 -0.93
CA ILE A 142 -6.55 1.23 -2.25
C ILE A 142 -6.54 0.01 -3.18
N PHE A 143 -5.96 -1.10 -2.73
CA PHE A 143 -5.88 -2.33 -3.54
C PHE A 143 -7.27 -2.85 -3.90
N LYS A 144 -8.21 -2.82 -2.95
CA LYS A 144 -9.59 -3.26 -3.18
C LYS A 144 -10.29 -2.38 -4.22
N ALA A 145 -10.16 -1.07 -4.08
CA ALA A 145 -10.80 -0.11 -4.97
C ALA A 145 -10.22 -0.17 -6.40
N VAL A 146 -8.89 -0.17 -6.53
CA VAL A 146 -8.23 -0.21 -7.85
C VAL A 146 -8.43 -1.55 -8.53
N ARG A 147 -8.37 -2.67 -7.81
CA ARG A 147 -8.70 -3.98 -8.37
C ARG A 147 -10.10 -4.01 -8.95
N ALA A 148 -11.09 -3.47 -8.24
CA ALA A 148 -12.47 -3.44 -8.70
C ALA A 148 -12.66 -2.48 -9.89
N ALA A 149 -12.03 -1.31 -9.89
CA ALA A 149 -12.23 -0.28 -10.90
C ALA A 149 -11.41 -0.49 -12.19
N LYS A 150 -10.19 -1.04 -12.09
CA LYS A 150 -9.25 -1.18 -13.21
C LYS A 150 -8.98 -2.62 -13.63
N GLY A 151 -9.48 -3.61 -12.88
CA GLY A 151 -9.26 -5.03 -13.16
C GLY A 151 -7.83 -5.51 -12.93
N ILE A 152 -7.00 -4.71 -12.25
CA ILE A 152 -5.62 -5.10 -11.93
C ILE A 152 -5.67 -6.27 -10.93
N PRO A 153 -4.93 -7.38 -11.16
CA PRO A 153 -4.99 -8.57 -10.33
C PRO A 153 -4.20 -8.40 -9.01
N LEU A 154 -4.64 -7.47 -8.17
CA LEU A 154 -4.06 -7.18 -6.86
C LEU A 154 -4.52 -8.20 -5.81
N ASP A 155 -3.56 -8.77 -5.09
CA ASP A 155 -3.84 -9.73 -4.03
C ASP A 155 -4.09 -9.03 -2.70
N LEU A 156 -5.31 -9.18 -2.18
CA LEU A 156 -5.70 -8.65 -0.87
C LEU A 156 -5.29 -9.59 0.26
N GLY A 157 -5.11 -10.89 -0.02
CA GLY A 157 -4.70 -11.90 0.97
C GLY A 157 -3.33 -11.59 1.56
N VAL A 158 -2.41 -11.14 0.71
CA VAL A 158 -1.06 -10.70 1.10
C VAL A 158 -1.09 -9.62 2.21
N ILE A 159 -2.04 -8.68 2.12
CA ILE A 159 -2.20 -7.61 3.12
C ILE A 159 -2.76 -8.16 4.43
N GLU A 160 -3.75 -9.05 4.36
CA GLU A 160 -4.32 -9.66 5.56
C GLU A 160 -3.32 -10.57 6.28
N ASP A 161 -2.54 -11.37 5.55
CA ASP A 161 -1.48 -12.20 6.11
C ASP A 161 -0.44 -11.36 6.84
N ALA A 162 0.02 -10.26 6.21
CA ALA A 162 0.93 -9.32 6.83
C ALA A 162 0.34 -8.69 8.10
N ARG A 163 -0.96 -8.32 8.09
CA ARG A 163 -1.64 -7.78 9.27
C ARG A 163 -1.71 -8.79 10.41
N VAL A 164 -2.04 -10.05 10.12
CA VAL A 164 -2.12 -11.10 11.14
C VAL A 164 -0.77 -11.27 11.83
N ILE A 165 0.30 -11.44 11.05
CA ILE A 165 1.66 -11.63 11.57
C ILE A 165 2.12 -10.38 12.34
N CYS A 166 1.96 -9.18 11.77
CA CYS A 166 2.40 -7.95 12.42
C CYS A 166 1.64 -7.69 13.73
N ARG A 167 0.37 -8.09 13.82
CA ARG A 167 -0.44 -7.96 15.03
C ARG A 167 0.01 -8.95 16.10
N GLN A 168 0.29 -10.21 15.73
CA GLN A 168 0.83 -11.22 16.65
C GLN A 168 2.15 -10.76 17.28
N HIS A 169 3.02 -10.14 16.50
CA HIS A 169 4.30 -9.59 16.97
C HIS A 169 4.21 -8.18 17.57
N LYS A 170 3.01 -7.63 17.80
CA LYS A 170 2.77 -6.29 18.38
C LYS A 170 3.44 -5.14 17.60
N LEU A 171 3.74 -5.35 16.32
CA LEU A 171 4.27 -4.31 15.43
C LEU A 171 3.17 -3.33 14.98
N ILE A 172 1.93 -3.81 14.94
CA ILE A 172 0.74 -3.00 14.71
C ILE A 172 -0.26 -3.18 15.85
N ALA A 173 -0.99 -2.12 16.17
CA ALA A 173 -2.01 -2.15 17.22
C ALA A 173 -3.18 -1.22 16.89
N ARG A 174 -4.32 -1.43 17.54
CA ARG A 174 -5.39 -0.42 17.55
C ARG A 174 -4.93 0.80 18.35
N PRO A 175 -5.38 2.02 17.99
CA PRO A 175 -5.09 3.20 18.79
C PRO A 175 -5.61 3.01 20.21
N LYS A 176 -4.80 3.42 21.20
CA LYS A 176 -5.21 3.36 22.61
C LYS A 176 -6.35 4.35 22.84
N GLN A 177 -7.48 3.84 23.32
CA GLN A 177 -8.59 4.69 23.74
C GLN A 177 -8.16 5.52 24.94
N ARG A 178 -8.43 6.83 24.88
CA ARG A 178 -8.13 7.76 25.97
C ARG A 178 -9.37 7.87 26.85
N GLU A 179 -9.36 7.16 27.98
CA GLU A 179 -10.50 7.14 28.91
C GLU A 179 -10.30 8.06 30.12
N ARG A 180 -9.07 8.53 30.34
CA ARG A 180 -8.77 9.42 31.47
C ARG A 180 -9.36 10.80 31.23
N ARG A 181 -10.30 11.20 32.09
CA ARG A 181 -10.76 12.59 32.20
C ARG A 181 -9.87 13.36 33.18
N PRO A 182 -9.63 14.66 32.97
CA PRO A 182 -8.97 15.50 33.97
C PRO A 182 -9.75 15.50 35.28
N THR A 183 -9.04 15.43 36.40
CA THR A 183 -9.66 15.57 37.72
C THR A 183 -10.03 17.03 38.00
N PRO A 184 -10.96 17.32 38.93
CA PRO A 184 -11.30 18.71 39.30
C PRO A 184 -10.07 19.53 39.71
N THR A 185 -9.11 18.94 40.42
CA THR A 185 -7.88 19.63 40.84
C THR A 185 -6.98 19.96 39.65
N GLU A 186 -6.92 19.11 38.63
CA GLU A 186 -6.20 19.38 37.39
C GLU A 186 -6.89 20.48 36.56
N LEU A 187 -8.21 20.48 36.49
CA LEU A 187 -8.98 21.56 35.86
C LEU A 187 -8.76 22.90 36.55
N TRP A 188 -8.70 22.94 37.87
CA TRP A 188 -8.35 24.16 38.62
C TRP A 188 -6.92 24.63 38.36
N LYS A 189 -5.95 23.70 38.27
CA LYS A 189 -4.56 24.04 37.90
C LYS A 189 -4.49 24.61 36.48
N LEU A 190 -5.19 24.01 35.52
CA LEU A 190 -5.30 24.50 34.15
C LEU A 190 -5.97 25.88 34.08
N SER A 191 -7.06 26.07 34.82
CA SER A 191 -7.75 27.37 34.91
C SER A 191 -6.81 28.48 35.39
N ARG A 192 -6.05 28.22 36.46
CA ARG A 192 -5.06 29.19 36.98
C ARG A 192 -3.91 29.42 36.00
N TYR A 193 -3.51 28.40 35.24
CA TYR A 193 -2.51 28.55 34.19
C TYR A 193 -3.01 29.44 33.05
N PHE A 194 -4.19 29.15 32.49
CA PHE A 194 -4.78 29.92 31.39
C PHE A 194 -5.15 31.33 31.81
N TRP A 195 -5.70 31.53 33.01
CA TRP A 195 -5.97 32.87 33.55
C TRP A 195 -4.69 33.71 33.62
N ARG A 196 -3.61 33.18 34.22
CA ARG A 196 -2.33 33.90 34.27
C ARG A 196 -1.81 34.22 32.87
N LYS A 197 -1.90 33.29 31.93
CA LYS A 197 -1.44 33.49 30.55
C LYS A 197 -2.30 34.50 29.79
N HIS A 198 -3.60 34.57 30.05
CA HIS A 198 -4.50 35.51 29.41
C HIS A 198 -4.26 36.95 29.88
N TYR A 199 -4.04 37.16 31.18
CA TYR A 199 -3.91 38.50 31.76
C TYR A 199 -2.46 39.00 31.86
N ARG A 200 -1.45 38.13 31.77
CA ARG A 200 -0.02 38.52 31.90
C ARG A 200 0.79 38.45 30.61
N ASP A 201 0.26 37.87 29.54
CA ASP A 201 0.98 37.67 28.28
C ASP A 201 0.16 38.22 27.11
N TRP A 202 0.49 39.44 26.67
CA TRP A 202 -0.20 40.14 25.58
C TRP A 202 -0.15 39.37 24.24
N ARG A 203 0.76 38.39 24.10
CA ARG A 203 0.86 37.53 22.91
C ARG A 203 -0.24 36.47 22.86
N ASN A 204 -0.90 36.21 23.98
CA ASN A 204 -1.91 35.17 24.07
C ASN A 204 -3.28 35.72 23.64
N LYS A 205 -3.55 35.67 22.34
CA LYS A 205 -4.78 36.21 21.73
C LYS A 205 -6.00 35.29 21.86
N ILE A 206 -5.80 34.02 22.23
CA ILE A 206 -6.86 33.02 22.27
C ILE A 206 -7.39 32.91 23.71
N PRO A 207 -8.71 33.10 23.94
CA PRO A 207 -9.33 32.99 25.26
C PRO A 207 -9.45 31.53 25.71
N MET A 208 -8.31 30.86 25.94
CA MET A 208 -8.24 29.43 26.26
C MET A 208 -8.96 29.06 27.56
N LEU A 209 -9.06 29.98 28.53
CA LEU A 209 -9.81 29.76 29.76
C LEU A 209 -11.29 29.55 29.47
N ASP A 210 -11.86 30.46 28.68
CA ASP A 210 -13.29 30.45 28.32
C ASP A 210 -13.59 29.27 27.39
N ILE A 211 -12.73 29.01 26.40
CA ILE A 211 -12.85 27.86 25.50
C ILE A 211 -12.81 26.55 26.27
N MET A 212 -11.90 26.40 27.25
CA MET A 212 -11.79 25.16 28.03
C MET A 212 -13.08 24.88 28.80
N TRP A 213 -13.59 25.86 29.54
CA TRP A 213 -14.80 25.68 30.34
C TRP A 213 -16.04 25.55 29.45
N PHE A 214 -16.11 26.29 28.34
CA PHE A 214 -17.12 26.10 27.33
C PHE A 214 -17.12 24.66 26.83
N GLN A 215 -16.00 24.10 26.38
CA GLN A 215 -15.94 22.73 25.86
C GLN A 215 -16.25 21.64 26.91
N ILE A 216 -16.04 21.91 28.20
CA ILE A 216 -16.35 20.97 29.28
C ILE A 216 -17.85 20.94 29.59
N TYR A 217 -18.50 22.11 29.61
CA TYR A 217 -19.90 22.25 30.02
C TYR A 217 -20.88 22.33 28.86
N TYR A 218 -20.40 22.68 27.67
CA TYR A 218 -21.18 22.68 26.44
C TYR A 218 -21.37 21.24 25.97
N THR A 219 -22.40 20.60 26.48
CA THR A 219 -22.96 19.41 25.86
C THR A 219 -23.77 19.88 24.65
N GLY A 220 -23.16 19.90 23.47
CA GLY A 220 -23.88 20.16 22.23
C GLY A 220 -25.01 19.15 22.08
N THR A 221 -26.22 19.54 22.49
CA THR A 221 -27.46 18.83 22.20
C THR A 221 -28.06 19.48 20.96
N GLU A 222 -27.81 18.85 19.82
CA GLU A 222 -28.79 18.68 18.73
C GLU A 222 -29.02 17.18 18.55
#